data_AF-E2B2P1-F1
#
_entry.id   AF-E2B2P1-F1
#
_cell.length_a   1.000
_cell.length_b   1.000
_cell.length_c   1.000
_cell.angle_alpha   90.00
_cell.angle_beta   90.00
_cell.angle_gamma   90.00
#
_symmetry.space_group_name_H-M   'P 1'
#
loop_
_entity.id
_entity.type
_entity.pdbx_description
1 polymer ?
#
loop_
_entity_poly.entity_id
_entity_poly.type
_entity_poly.pdbx_seq_one_letter_code
_entity_poly.pdbx_strand_id
1 'polypeptide(L)' 'KIEYRVVIKFFVLDGLTPTAIHPKLLKAYKDASPSLSTVKKCTALFK' A
#
# COMPACT_ATOMS: atom_id res chain seq x y z
N LYS A 1 -4.07 -10.78 -5.01
CA LYS A 1 -2.79 -10.35 -4.38
C LYS A 1 -1.96 -9.38 -5.24
N ILE A 2 -2.09 -9.38 -6.57
CA ILE A 2 -1.36 -8.45 -7.45
C ILE A 2 -1.94 -7.02 -7.38
N GLU A 3 -3.26 -6.89 -7.19
CA GLU A 3 -3.96 -5.60 -7.20
C GLU A 3 -3.46 -4.60 -6.15
N TYR A 4 -3.32 -5.01 -4.88
CA TYR A 4 -2.80 -4.09 -3.86
C TYR A 4 -1.34 -3.70 -4.11
N ARG A 5 -0.52 -4.53 -4.77
CA ARG A 5 0.88 -4.17 -5.09
C ARG A 5 0.94 -3.07 -6.14
N VAL A 6 0.09 -3.12 -7.16
CA VAL A 6 0.00 -2.08 -8.19
C VAL A 6 -0.47 -0.77 -7.57
N VAL A 7 -1.48 -0.82 -6.70
CA VAL A 7 -1.99 0.37 -5.98
C VAL A 7 -0.94 0.94 -5.03
N ILE A 8 -0.19 0.10 -4.30
CA ILE A 8 0.92 0.56 -3.46
C ILE A 8 2.00 1.22 -4.31
N LYS A 9 2.38 0.63 -5.46
CA LYS A 9 3.36 1.22 -6.38
C LYS A 9 2.90 2.58 -6.90
N PHE A 10 1.63 2.72 -7.29
CA PHE A 10 1.04 3.99 -7.70
C PHE A 10 1.21 5.07 -6.62
N PHE A 11 0.85 4.76 -5.37
CA PHE A 11 1.00 5.73 -4.28
C PHE A 11 2.45 6.03 -3.90
N VAL A 12 3.38 5.07 -4.05
CA VAL A 12 4.82 5.32 -3.83
C VAL A 12 5.37 6.28 -4.88
N LEU A 13 4.98 6.11 -6.15
CA LEU A 13 5.34 7.05 -7.22
C LEU A 13 4.73 8.45 -7.01
N ASP A 14 3.58 8.52 -6.36
CA ASP A 14 2.93 9.77 -5.89
C ASP A 14 3.61 10.38 -4.63
N GLY A 15 4.68 9.76 -4.12
CA GLY A 15 5.45 10.26 -2.98
C GLY A 15 4.84 9.99 -1.60
N LEU A 16 3.81 9.14 -1.51
CA LEU A 16 3.17 8.82 -0.24
C LEU A 16 3.99 7.86 0.60
N THR A 17 3.96 8.09 1.92
CA THR A 17 4.61 7.22 2.89
C THR A 17 3.74 5.99 3.22
N PRO A 18 4.33 4.88 3.70
CA PRO A 18 3.59 3.66 4.01
C PRO A 18 2.46 3.88 5.04
N THR A 19 2.68 4.81 5.98
CA THR A 19 1.71 5.21 7.00
C THR A 19 0.53 6.00 6.42
N ALA A 20 0.72 6.74 5.33
CA ALA A 20 -0.35 7.40 4.59
C ALA A 20 -1.09 6.44 3.64
N ILE A 21 -0.39 5.43 3.10
CA ILE A 21 -0.96 4.44 2.16
C ILE A 21 -1.90 3.47 2.86
N HIS A 22 -1.50 2.94 4.03
CA HIS A 22 -2.28 1.93 4.76
C HIS A 22 -3.74 2.32 5.05
N PRO A 23 -4.07 3.51 5.58
CA PRO A 23 -5.46 3.90 5.80
C PRO A 23 -6.27 4.05 4.50
N LYS A 24 -5.63 4.46 3.39
CA LYS A 24 -6.30 4.50 2.07
C LYS A 24 -6.67 3.10 1.60
N LEU A 25 -5.78 2.13 1.79
CA LEU A 25 -6.03 0.73 1.46
C LEU A 25 -7.10 0.11 2.37
N LEU A 26 -7.08 0.41 3.67
CA LEU A 26 -8.13 -0.02 4.61
C LEU A 26 -9.51 0.50 4.18
N LYS A 27 -9.61 1.76 3.75
CA LYS A 27 -10.86 2.34 3.26
C LYS A 27 -11.36 1.66 1.98
N ALA A 28 -10.46 1.35 1.05
CA ALA A 28 -10.81 0.76 -0.25
C ALA A 28 -11.12 -0.74 -0.17
N TYR A 29 -10.32 -1.50 0.57
CA TYR A 29 -10.35 -2.97 0.58
C TYR A 29 -10.97 -3.57 1.86
N LYS A 30 -11.19 -2.76 2.91
CA LYS A 30 -11.75 -3.21 4.20
C LYS A 30 -11.01 -4.45 4.71
N ASP A 31 -11.72 -5.56 4.93
CA ASP A 31 -11.17 -6.82 5.44
C ASP A 31 -10.15 -7.46 4.49
N ALA A 32 -10.17 -7.12 3.21
CA ALA A 32 -9.18 -7.58 2.21
C ALA A 32 -7.93 -6.69 2.17
N SER A 33 -7.85 -5.64 3.00
CA SER A 33 -6.70 -4.73 3.02
C SER A 33 -5.43 -5.45 3.49
N PRO A 34 -4.29 -5.24 2.81
CA PRO A 34 -3.01 -5.74 3.32
C PRO A 34 -2.65 -5.05 4.64
N SER A 35 -1.98 -5.79 5.52
CA SER A 35 -1.47 -5.24 6.78
C SER A 35 -0.42 -4.15 6.55
N LEU A 36 -0.27 -3.25 7.51
CA LEU A 36 0.75 -2.19 7.46
C LEU A 36 2.17 -2.74 7.23
N SER A 37 2.50 -3.89 7.81
CA SER A 37 3.78 -4.58 7.57
C SER A 37 3.95 -4.98 6.10
N THR A 38 2.88 -5.47 5.46
CA THR A 38 2.87 -5.79 4.03
C THR A 38 3.05 -4.55 3.18
N VAL A 39 2.38 -3.44 3.53
CA VAL A 39 2.55 -2.14 2.86
C VAL A 39 4.00 -1.68 2.96
N LYS A 40 4.60 -1.68 4.16
CA LYS A 40 6.02 -1.30 4.37
C LYS A 40 6.99 -2.13 3.52
N LYS A 41 6.80 -3.45 3.46
CA LYS A 41 7.60 -4.34 2.62
C LYS A 41 7.46 -4.01 1.13
N CYS A 42 6.23 -3.77 0.67
CA CYS A 42 5.99 -3.40 -0.73
C CYS A 42 6.57 -2.03 -1.06
N THR A 43 6.40 -1.02 -0.21
CA THR A 43 6.97 0.31 -0.44
C THR A 43 8.49 0.30 -0.48
N ALA A 44 9.15 -0.56 0.30
CA ALA A 44 10.60 -0.71 0.26
C ALA A 44 11.10 -1.37 -1.05
N LEU A 45 10.29 -2.22 -1.68
CA LEU A 45 10.60 -2.84 -2.97
C LEU A 45 10.41 -1.89 -4.17
N PHE A 46 9.62 -0.82 -4.00
CA PHE A 46 9.31 0.14 -5.06
C PHE A 46 10.06 1.46 -4.94
N LYS A 47 10.95 1.57 -3.94
CA LYS A 47 11.86 2.69 -3.74
C LYS A 47 13.08 2.51 -4.63
#